data_AF-A0A5S4ZS11-F1
#
_entry.id   AF-A0A5S4ZS11-F1
#
_cell.length_a   1.000
_cell.length_b   1.000
_cell.length_c   1.000
_cell.angle_alpha   90.00
_cell.angle_beta   90.00
_cell.angle_gamma   90.00
#
_symmetry.space_group_name_H-M   'P 1'
#
loop_
_entity.id
_entity.type
_entity.pdbx_description
1 polymer ?
#
loop_
_entity_poly.entity_id
_entity_poly.type
_entity_poly.pdbx_seq_one_letter_code
_entity_poly.pdbx_strand_id
1 'polypeptide(L)'
;MARENLFSQLEKVLSRQHELAGQMLAAARRQNDALRRNDITILTRAVDELEQLNGPMRQLEEEREALQARLAGALALPPGAPLKDMAPSAPGELPARLSALRRDMRLRLEELRQLAGTNKLLTHNALRVNATILNIFRRTGGATYSNSGQVQDSGRSLNTLNKSV
;
A
#
# COMPACT_ATOMS: atom_id res chain seq x y z
N MET A 1 -13.19 -3.36 -37.49
CA MET A 1 -14.05 -3.94 -36.43
C MET A 1 -13.27 -4.67 -35.33
N ALA A 2 -12.46 -5.72 -35.60
CA ALA A 2 -11.76 -6.45 -34.53
C ALA A 2 -10.77 -5.60 -33.70
N ARG A 3 -10.02 -4.70 -34.35
CA ARG A 3 -9.03 -3.82 -33.68
C ARG A 3 -9.69 -2.73 -32.82
N GLU A 4 -10.76 -2.14 -33.31
CA GLU A 4 -11.53 -1.12 -32.60
C GLU A 4 -12.21 -1.68 -31.34
N ASN A 5 -12.66 -2.93 -31.42
CA ASN A 5 -13.16 -3.67 -30.26
C ASN A 5 -12.07 -3.90 -29.20
N LEU A 6 -10.83 -4.23 -29.61
CA LEU A 6 -9.70 -4.41 -28.67
C LEU A 6 -9.32 -3.11 -27.95
N PHE A 7 -9.28 -1.97 -28.66
CA PHE A 7 -9.01 -0.69 -28.01
C PHE A 7 -10.12 -0.28 -27.04
N SER A 8 -11.38 -0.53 -27.39
CA SER A 8 -12.53 -0.26 -26.52
C SER A 8 -12.52 -1.16 -25.26
N GLN A 9 -12.12 -2.43 -25.39
CA GLN A 9 -11.93 -3.32 -24.24
C GLN A 9 -10.80 -2.84 -23.34
N LEU A 10 -9.67 -2.42 -23.93
CA LEU A 10 -8.55 -1.88 -23.18
C LEU A 10 -8.91 -0.60 -22.42
N GLU A 11 -9.66 0.31 -23.03
CA GLU A 11 -10.18 1.52 -22.35
C GLU A 11 -11.04 1.15 -21.15
N LYS A 12 -11.95 0.16 -21.29
CA LYS A 12 -12.79 -0.31 -20.18
C LYS A 12 -11.96 -0.89 -19.04
N VAL A 13 -10.97 -1.72 -19.34
CA VAL A 13 -10.08 -2.31 -18.33
C VAL A 13 -9.30 -1.21 -17.61
N LEU A 14 -8.68 -0.28 -18.34
CA LEU A 14 -7.94 0.83 -17.77
C LEU A 14 -8.83 1.75 -16.92
N SER A 15 -10.08 1.96 -17.32
CA SER A 15 -11.04 2.76 -16.55
C SER A 15 -11.38 2.08 -15.22
N ARG A 16 -11.62 0.76 -15.23
CA ARG A 16 -11.86 -0.01 -14.01
C ARG A 16 -10.63 -0.05 -13.09
N GLN A 17 -9.43 -0.18 -13.66
CA GLN A 17 -8.18 -0.09 -12.88
C GLN A 17 -8.01 1.30 -12.26
N HIS A 18 -8.32 2.36 -12.99
CA HIS A 18 -8.28 3.73 -12.49
C HIS A 18 -9.27 3.94 -11.32
N GLU A 19 -10.48 3.40 -11.41
CA GLU A 19 -11.47 3.42 -10.32
C GLU A 19 -10.97 2.65 -9.09
N LEU A 20 -10.47 1.42 -9.25
CA LEU A 20 -9.91 0.64 -8.15
C LEU A 20 -8.71 1.34 -7.52
N ALA A 21 -7.81 1.93 -8.32
CA ALA A 21 -6.69 2.71 -7.81
C ALA A 21 -7.19 3.89 -6.96
N GLY A 22 -8.30 4.53 -7.34
CA GLY A 22 -8.95 5.57 -6.55
C GLY A 22 -9.49 5.06 -5.21
N GLN A 23 -10.11 3.87 -5.20
CA GLN A 23 -10.60 3.23 -3.97
C GLN A 23 -9.45 2.83 -3.05
N MET A 24 -8.40 2.23 -3.58
CA MET A 24 -7.18 1.88 -2.83
C MET A 24 -6.52 3.12 -2.23
N LEU A 25 -6.46 4.21 -2.99
CA LEU A 25 -5.91 5.48 -2.50
C LEU A 25 -6.74 6.03 -1.33
N ALA A 26 -8.07 5.99 -1.42
CA ALA A 26 -8.95 6.42 -0.35
C ALA A 26 -8.76 5.57 0.93
N ALA A 27 -8.65 4.25 0.77
CA ALA A 27 -8.38 3.34 1.89
C ALA A 27 -6.99 3.58 2.51
N ALA A 28 -5.95 3.81 1.68
CA ALA A 28 -4.61 4.13 2.16
C ALA A 28 -4.53 5.47 2.92
N ARG A 29 -5.32 6.47 2.51
CA ARG A 29 -5.47 7.74 3.25
C ARG A 29 -6.15 7.50 4.61
N ARG A 30 -7.25 6.73 4.64
CA ARG A 30 -7.89 6.32 5.91
C ARG A 30 -6.93 5.58 6.83
N GLN A 31 -6.13 4.66 6.28
CA GLN A 31 -5.09 3.95 7.02
C GLN A 31 -4.06 4.92 7.62
N ASN A 32 -3.60 5.91 6.85
CA ASN A 32 -2.66 6.92 7.32
C ASN A 32 -3.22 7.75 8.48
N ASP A 33 -4.46 8.22 8.33
CA ASP A 33 -5.13 9.00 9.37
C ASP A 33 -5.36 8.19 10.65
N ALA A 34 -5.76 6.92 10.51
CA ALA A 34 -5.95 6.01 11.62
C ALA A 34 -4.63 5.74 12.38
N LEU A 35 -3.53 5.52 11.65
CA LEU A 35 -2.19 5.38 12.25
C LEU A 35 -1.77 6.62 13.04
N ARG A 36 -2.03 7.83 12.50
CA ARG A 36 -1.70 9.09 13.20
C ARG A 36 -2.52 9.28 14.48
N ARG A 37 -3.76 8.76 14.50
CA ARG A 37 -4.70 8.89 15.63
C ARG A 37 -4.66 7.70 16.59
N ASN A 38 -3.88 6.67 16.29
CA ASN A 38 -3.90 5.37 16.98
C ASN A 38 -5.31 4.74 17.03
N ASP A 39 -6.11 4.95 15.99
CA ASP A 39 -7.45 4.36 15.88
C ASP A 39 -7.36 2.96 15.26
N ILE A 40 -7.29 1.95 16.12
CA ILE A 40 -7.13 0.55 15.69
C ILE A 40 -8.34 0.07 14.90
N THR A 41 -9.56 0.52 15.23
CA THR A 41 -10.78 0.06 14.55
C THR A 41 -10.82 0.54 13.10
N ILE A 42 -10.52 1.82 12.85
CA ILE A 42 -10.45 2.35 11.49
C ILE A 42 -9.25 1.74 10.75
N LEU A 43 -8.12 1.54 11.43
CA LEU A 43 -6.93 0.94 10.85
C LEU A 43 -7.21 -0.46 10.30
N THR A 44 -7.82 -1.34 11.10
CA THR A 44 -8.16 -2.71 10.67
C THR A 44 -9.09 -2.69 9.46
N ARG A 45 -10.18 -1.91 9.50
CA ARG A 45 -11.10 -1.80 8.37
C ARG A 45 -10.41 -1.32 7.09
N ALA A 46 -9.55 -0.31 7.18
CA ALA A 46 -8.82 0.21 6.04
C ALA A 46 -7.84 -0.82 5.44
N VAL A 47 -7.22 -1.66 6.28
CA VAL A 47 -6.37 -2.77 5.83
C VAL A 47 -7.21 -3.83 5.12
N ASP A 48 -8.34 -4.25 5.70
CA ASP A 48 -9.22 -5.24 5.10
C ASP A 48 -9.73 -4.78 3.73
N GLU A 49 -10.12 -3.50 3.60
CA GLU A 49 -10.50 -2.90 2.32
C GLU A 49 -9.36 -2.97 1.28
N LEU A 50 -8.12 -2.64 1.68
CA LEU A 50 -6.96 -2.73 0.78
C LEU A 50 -6.69 -4.16 0.31
N GLU A 51 -6.85 -5.15 1.19
CA GLU A 51 -6.69 -6.57 0.86
C GLU A 51 -7.76 -7.04 -0.11
N GLN A 52 -9.03 -6.65 0.11
CA GLN A 52 -10.14 -6.97 -0.78
C GLN A 52 -9.98 -6.37 -2.18
N LEU A 53 -9.39 -5.18 -2.29
CA LEU A 53 -9.17 -4.50 -3.57
C LEU A 53 -7.98 -5.06 -4.37
N ASN A 54 -7.03 -5.75 -3.72
CA ASN A 54 -5.83 -6.27 -4.36
C ASN A 54 -6.13 -7.39 -5.37
N GLY A 55 -7.07 -8.28 -5.05
CA GLY A 55 -7.48 -9.37 -5.94
C GLY A 55 -8.04 -8.87 -7.28
N PRO A 56 -9.11 -8.04 -7.28
CA PRO A 56 -9.68 -7.44 -8.48
C PRO A 56 -8.66 -6.62 -9.29
N MET A 57 -7.77 -5.89 -8.62
CA MET A 57 -6.72 -5.12 -9.31
C MET A 57 -5.75 -6.03 -10.09
N ARG A 58 -5.34 -7.15 -9.49
CA ARG A 58 -4.49 -8.15 -10.18
C ARG A 58 -5.18 -8.77 -11.39
N GLN A 59 -6.44 -9.14 -11.26
CA GLN A 59 -7.21 -9.71 -12.38
C GLN A 59 -7.31 -8.74 -13.56
N LEU A 60 -7.56 -7.46 -13.28
CA LEU A 60 -7.60 -6.44 -14.33
C LEU A 60 -6.22 -6.20 -14.96
N GLU A 61 -5.14 -6.34 -14.20
CA GLU A 61 -3.79 -6.21 -14.74
C GLU A 61 -3.45 -7.36 -15.71
N GLU A 62 -3.80 -8.59 -15.35
CA GLU A 62 -3.67 -9.75 -16.24
C GLU A 62 -4.52 -9.58 -17.52
N GLU A 63 -5.75 -9.08 -17.38
CA GLU A 63 -6.62 -8.77 -18.52
C GLU A 63 -6.01 -7.68 -19.42
N ARG A 64 -5.48 -6.62 -18.81
CA ARG A 64 -4.80 -5.52 -19.51
C ARG A 64 -3.60 -6.02 -20.29
N GLU A 65 -2.76 -6.86 -19.69
CA GLU A 65 -1.58 -7.45 -20.32
C GLU A 65 -1.96 -8.34 -21.51
N ALA A 66 -2.98 -9.19 -21.34
CA ALA A 66 -3.48 -10.03 -22.42
C ALA A 66 -4.02 -9.20 -23.60
N LEU A 67 -4.78 -8.13 -23.33
CA LEU A 67 -5.29 -7.23 -24.36
C LEU A 67 -4.17 -6.47 -25.07
N GLN A 68 -3.16 -5.99 -24.33
CA GLN A 68 -2.01 -5.33 -24.93
C GLN A 68 -1.17 -6.27 -25.78
N ALA A 69 -0.98 -7.52 -25.38
CA ALA A 69 -0.29 -8.52 -26.18
C ALA A 69 -1.02 -8.78 -27.51
N ARG A 70 -2.35 -8.90 -27.47
CA ARG A 70 -3.19 -9.05 -28.68
C ARG A 70 -3.13 -7.81 -29.58
N LEU A 71 -3.15 -6.61 -29.00
CA LEU A 71 -2.99 -5.36 -29.74
C LEU A 71 -1.60 -5.21 -30.36
N ALA A 72 -0.54 -5.57 -29.63
CA ALA A 72 0.83 -5.57 -30.14
C ALA A 72 0.93 -6.44 -31.41
N GLY A 73 0.44 -7.67 -31.34
CA GLY A 73 0.40 -8.58 -32.48
C GLY A 73 -0.43 -8.02 -33.65
N ALA A 74 -1.59 -7.43 -33.37
CA ALA A 74 -2.45 -6.84 -34.39
C ALA A 74 -1.84 -5.60 -35.07
N LEU A 75 -0.93 -4.90 -34.38
CA LEU A 75 -0.23 -3.69 -34.85
C LEU A 75 1.20 -3.98 -35.35
N ALA A 76 1.64 -5.25 -35.37
CA ALA A 76 3.01 -5.65 -35.68
C ALA A 76 4.07 -4.94 -34.81
N LEU A 77 3.72 -4.65 -33.56
CA LEU A 77 4.63 -4.10 -32.55
C LEU A 77 5.35 -5.22 -31.80
N PRO A 78 6.54 -4.96 -31.24
CA PRO A 78 7.24 -5.96 -30.44
C PRO A 78 6.42 -6.38 -29.21
N PRO A 79 6.57 -7.63 -28.72
CA PRO A 79 5.98 -8.06 -27.47
C PRO A 79 6.35 -7.13 -26.31
N GLY A 80 5.38 -6.77 -25.48
CA GLY A 80 5.58 -5.82 -24.38
C GLY A 80 5.66 -4.36 -24.81
N ALA A 81 5.30 -4.03 -26.06
CA ALA A 81 5.19 -2.63 -26.48
C ALA A 81 4.29 -1.83 -25.51
N PRO A 82 4.72 -0.66 -25.05
CA PRO A 82 3.98 0.12 -24.07
C PRO A 82 2.75 0.79 -24.70
N LEU A 83 1.77 1.12 -23.85
CA LEU A 83 0.52 1.77 -24.29
C LEU A 83 0.72 3.05 -25.11
N LYS A 84 1.79 3.83 -24.84
CA LYS A 84 2.13 5.03 -25.63
C LYS A 84 2.38 4.75 -27.11
N ASP A 85 2.88 3.56 -27.42
CA ASP A 85 3.25 3.19 -28.78
C ASP A 85 2.04 2.59 -29.51
N MET A 86 1.05 2.06 -28.77
CA MET A 86 -0.21 1.53 -29.30
C MET A 86 -1.30 2.60 -29.47
N ALA A 87 -1.41 3.53 -28.51
CA ALA A 87 -2.48 4.51 -28.44
C ALA A 87 -2.65 5.39 -29.70
N PRO A 88 -1.60 5.81 -30.43
CA PRO A 88 -1.75 6.58 -31.67
C PRO A 88 -2.51 5.84 -32.77
N SER A 89 -2.53 4.51 -32.73
CA SER A 89 -3.24 3.67 -33.71
C SER A 89 -4.70 3.42 -33.34
N ALA A 90 -5.19 3.98 -32.22
CA ALA A 90 -6.57 3.83 -31.79
C ALA A 90 -7.51 4.76 -32.60
N PRO A 91 -8.73 4.32 -32.92
CA PRO A 91 -9.67 5.13 -33.70
C PRO A 91 -10.31 6.25 -32.87
N GLY A 92 -10.67 7.34 -33.55
CA GLY A 92 -11.46 8.44 -32.96
C GLY A 92 -10.75 9.12 -31.79
N GLU A 93 -11.48 9.31 -30.69
CA GLU A 93 -10.99 9.99 -29.48
C GLU A 93 -10.20 9.07 -28.52
N LEU A 94 -10.16 7.76 -28.79
CA LEU A 94 -9.52 6.79 -27.92
C LEU A 94 -8.04 7.08 -27.61
N PRO A 95 -7.19 7.57 -28.55
CA PRO A 95 -5.80 7.91 -28.23
C PRO A 95 -5.69 8.91 -27.06
N ALA A 96 -6.55 9.93 -27.05
CA ALA A 96 -6.56 10.96 -26.02
C ALA A 96 -7.06 10.41 -24.68
N ARG A 97 -8.13 9.60 -24.70
CA ARG A 97 -8.70 8.97 -23.50
C ARG A 97 -7.72 7.98 -22.84
N LEU A 98 -7.10 7.12 -23.64
CA LEU A 98 -6.08 6.17 -23.17
C LEU A 98 -4.86 6.89 -22.57
N SER A 99 -4.45 7.99 -23.18
CA SER A 99 -3.34 8.81 -22.67
C SER A 99 -3.68 9.51 -21.35
N ALA A 100 -4.91 10.03 -21.23
CA ALA A 100 -5.41 10.62 -19.99
C ALA A 100 -5.49 9.58 -18.86
N LEU A 101 -6.13 8.43 -19.11
CA LEU A 101 -6.22 7.32 -18.15
C LEU A 101 -4.84 6.88 -17.66
N ARG A 102 -3.88 6.70 -18.57
CA ARG A 102 -2.50 6.33 -18.21
C ARG A 102 -1.85 7.37 -17.30
N ARG A 103 -2.00 8.66 -17.62
CA ARG A 103 -1.43 9.74 -16.81
C ARG A 103 -2.03 9.76 -15.42
N ASP A 104 -3.35 9.68 -15.34
CA ASP A 104 -4.09 9.81 -14.08
C ASP A 104 -3.86 8.58 -13.19
N MET A 105 -3.81 7.37 -13.76
CA MET A 105 -3.38 6.16 -13.07
C MET A 105 -1.96 6.30 -12.51
N ARG A 106 -1.01 6.80 -13.30
CA ARG A 106 0.38 6.98 -12.84
C ARG A 106 0.45 7.90 -11.62
N LEU A 107 -0.30 9.01 -11.63
CA LEU A 107 -0.37 9.94 -10.50
C LEU A 107 -0.93 9.26 -9.24
N ARG A 108 -2.02 8.50 -9.37
CA ARG A 108 -2.64 7.77 -8.25
C ARG A 108 -1.72 6.70 -7.66
N LEU A 109 -1.03 5.94 -8.52
CA LEU A 109 -0.12 4.89 -8.09
C LEU A 109 1.12 5.47 -7.38
N GLU A 110 1.62 6.61 -7.85
CA GLU A 110 2.71 7.32 -7.18
C GLU A 110 2.27 7.81 -5.79
N GLU A 111 1.09 8.41 -5.67
CA GLU A 111 0.54 8.83 -4.38
C GLU A 111 0.34 7.64 -3.44
N LEU A 112 -0.20 6.53 -3.94
CA LEU A 112 -0.39 5.30 -3.17
C LEU A 112 0.94 4.76 -2.65
N ARG A 113 2.00 4.79 -3.49
CA ARG A 113 3.35 4.38 -3.11
C ARG A 113 3.91 5.25 -1.98
N GLN A 114 3.71 6.57 -2.06
CA GLN A 114 4.14 7.51 -1.03
C GLN A 114 3.41 7.29 0.31
N LEU A 115 2.09 7.09 0.26
CA LEU A 115 1.27 6.77 1.44
C LEU A 115 1.67 5.43 2.06
N ALA A 116 1.87 4.39 1.25
CA ALA A 116 2.34 3.09 1.74
C ALA A 116 3.71 3.21 2.44
N GLY A 117 4.62 4.01 1.89
CA GLY A 117 5.91 4.30 2.52
C GLY A 117 5.76 4.99 3.88
N THR A 118 4.87 5.98 3.96
CA THR A 118 4.60 6.71 5.21
C THR A 118 3.95 5.81 6.25
N ASN A 119 2.94 5.02 5.85
CA ASN A 119 2.26 4.06 6.73
C ASN A 119 3.24 3.04 7.30
N LYS A 120 4.14 2.51 6.46
CA LYS A 120 5.21 1.59 6.89
C LYS A 120 6.10 2.22 7.96
N LEU A 121 6.51 3.47 7.77
CA LEU A 121 7.36 4.19 8.72
C LEU A 121 6.66 4.45 10.05
N LEU A 122 5.39 4.87 10.02
CA LEU A 122 4.58 5.08 11.23
C LEU A 122 4.42 3.78 12.02
N THR A 123 4.06 2.69 11.37
CA THR A 123 3.91 1.37 12.01
C THR A 123 5.23 0.90 12.63
N HIS A 124 6.35 1.04 11.92
CA HIS A 124 7.66 0.67 12.44
C HIS A 124 8.04 1.48 13.68
N ASN A 125 7.79 2.79 13.66
CA ASN A 125 8.06 3.66 14.80
C ASN A 125 7.18 3.33 16.01
N ALA A 126 5.88 3.05 15.80
CA ALA A 126 4.97 2.62 16.85
C ALA A 126 5.45 1.30 17.50
N LEU A 127 5.84 0.31 16.69
CA LEU A 127 6.42 -0.94 17.19
C LEU A 127 7.70 -0.72 18.00
N ARG A 128 8.59 0.15 17.53
CA ARG A 128 9.83 0.49 18.25
C ARG A 128 9.54 1.10 19.62
N VAL A 129 8.63 2.07 19.69
CA VAL A 129 8.21 2.70 20.96
C VAL A 129 7.62 1.67 21.91
N ASN A 130 6.69 0.85 21.43
CA ASN A 130 6.07 -0.21 22.23
C ASN A 130 7.12 -1.20 22.77
N ALA A 131 8.09 -1.61 21.95
CA ALA A 131 9.19 -2.48 22.38
C ALA A 131 10.07 -1.81 23.45
N THR A 132 10.38 -0.52 23.30
CA THR A 132 11.14 0.24 24.31
C THR A 132 10.38 0.30 25.64
N ILE A 133 9.09 0.60 25.63
CA ILE A 133 8.25 0.65 26.83
C ILE A 133 8.21 -0.72 27.52
N LEU A 134 7.94 -1.79 26.77
CA LEU A 134 7.94 -3.16 27.29
C LEU A 134 9.30 -3.55 27.90
N ASN A 135 10.40 -3.11 27.31
CA ASN A 135 11.75 -3.37 27.84
C ASN A 135 12.03 -2.63 29.16
N ILE A 136 11.48 -1.42 29.35
CA ILE A 136 11.58 -0.70 30.64
C ILE A 136 10.88 -1.50 31.73
N PHE A 137 9.66 -1.97 31.47
CA PHE A 137 8.88 -2.75 32.45
C PHE A 137 9.44 -4.17 32.66
N ARG A 138 10.06 -4.79 31.65
CA ARG A 138 10.73 -6.09 31.80
C ARG A 138 11.96 -6.03 32.70
N ARG A 139 12.67 -4.91 32.75
CA ARG A 139 13.86 -4.72 33.61
C ARG A 139 13.53 -4.37 35.05
N THR A 140 12.26 -4.08 35.37
CA THR A 140 11.78 -3.80 36.73
C THR A 140 11.24 -5.04 37.44
N GLY A 141 11.38 -6.23 36.85
CA GLY A 141 11.29 -7.52 37.55
C GLY A 141 12.46 -7.68 38.51
N GLY A 142 12.35 -7.05 39.68
CA GLY A 142 13.31 -7.08 40.77
C GLY A 142 13.51 -8.48 41.35
N ALA A 143 14.65 -8.61 42.04
CA ALA A 143 15.15 -9.77 42.79
C ALA A 143 14.12 -10.89 43.02
N THR A 144 14.23 -11.96 42.23
CA THR A 144 13.57 -13.23 42.54
C THR A 144 14.15 -13.75 43.85
N TYR A 145 13.30 -14.02 44.85
CA TYR A 145 13.71 -14.77 46.04
C TYR A 145 14.30 -16.10 45.58
N SER A 146 15.59 -16.34 45.89
CA SER A 146 16.14 -17.69 45.72
C SER A 146 15.44 -18.63 46.70
N ASN A 147 15.43 -19.93 46.39
CA ASN A 147 14.93 -20.99 47.28
C ASN A 147 15.69 -21.08 48.63
N SER A 148 16.65 -20.19 48.89
CA SER A 148 17.41 -20.04 50.14
C SER A 148 16.98 -18.83 50.99
N GLY A 149 15.96 -18.07 50.58
CA GLY A 149 15.44 -16.94 51.36
C GLY A 149 16.36 -15.71 51.41
N GLN A 150 17.39 -15.64 50.56
CA GLN A 150 18.24 -14.45 50.44
C GLN A 150 17.88 -13.65 49.20
N VAL A 151 17.71 -12.33 49.38
CA VAL A 151 17.50 -11.39 48.28
C VAL A 151 18.86 -11.17 47.60
N GLN A 152 19.01 -11.70 46.39
CA GLN A 152 20.21 -11.46 45.60
C GLN A 152 19.96 -10.20 44.75
N ASP A 153 20.49 -9.07 45.22
CA ASP A 153 20.43 -7.82 44.48
C ASP A 153 21.38 -7.89 43.28
N SER A 154 20.82 -8.15 42.11
CA SER A 154 21.51 -8.04 40.82
C SER A 154 21.11 -6.76 40.08
N GLY A 155 20.52 -5.78 40.79
CA GLY A 155 20.06 -4.51 40.25
C GLY A 155 21.08 -3.40 40.43
N ARG A 156 21.85 -3.08 39.39
CA ARG A 156 22.53 -1.78 39.29
C ARG A 156 21.48 -0.67 39.41
N SER A 157 21.52 0.07 40.52
CA SER A 157 20.55 1.11 40.86
C SER A 157 20.50 2.21 39.78
N LEU A 158 19.37 2.33 39.07
CA LEU A 158 19.07 3.49 38.22
C LEU A 158 18.53 4.61 39.10
N ASN A 159 19.44 5.32 39.75
CA ASN A 159 19.14 6.46 40.62
C ASN A 159 18.93 7.76 39.81
N THR A 160 18.10 7.75 38.76
CA THR A 160 17.89 8.94 37.90
C THR A 160 16.44 9.15 37.43
N LEU A 161 15.45 8.87 38.28
CA LEU A 161 14.13 9.48 38.13
C LEU A 161 13.89 10.38 39.34
N ASN A 162 14.29 11.63 39.17
CA ASN A 162 14.03 12.72 40.09
C ASN A 162 12.51 12.85 40.23
N LYS A 163 11.97 12.41 41.37
CA LYS A 163 10.60 12.71 41.79
C LYS A 163 10.65 14.08 42.46
N SER A 164 10.42 15.13 41.69
CA SER A 164 10.02 16.42 42.25
C SER A 164 8.86 16.95 41.42
N VAL A 165 7.78 17.19 42.15
CA VAL A 165 6.66 18.09 41.82
C VAL A 165 7.20 19.48 41.51
#